data_AF-A0A9P0G309-F1
#
_entry.id   AF-A0A9P0G309-F1
#
_cell.length_a   1.000
_cell.length_b   1.000
_cell.length_c   1.000
_cell.angle_alpha   90.00
_cell.angle_beta   90.00
_cell.angle_gamma   90.00
#
_symmetry.space_group_name_H-M   'P 1'
#
loop_
_entity.id
_entity.type
_entity.pdbx_description
1 polymer ?
#
loop_
_entity_poly.entity_id
_entity_poly.type
_entity_poly.pdbx_seq_one_letter_code
_entity_poly.pdbx_strand_id
1 'polypeptide(L)'
;MENIRDWCVSRQLWWGHRIPAYHVTVNDPTFLERPDIKSKTLQELENHLWVCERSEATALKKAAKKLNVDESKLVLKQDEDVLDTWFSSGLFPFSVFGWPEQVSLK
;
A
#
# COMPACT_ATOMS: atom_id res chain seq x y z
N MET A 1 28.88 -0.78 -4.00
CA MET A 1 27.53 -1.37 -3.82
C MET A 1 27.40 -2.72 -4.54
N GLU A 2 28.46 -3.52 -4.61
CA GLU A 2 28.50 -4.65 -5.56
C GLU A 2 27.86 -5.95 -5.04
N ASN A 3 27.39 -5.97 -3.80
CA ASN A 3 26.78 -7.16 -3.17
C ASN A 3 25.61 -6.78 -2.24
N ILE A 4 24.71 -5.91 -2.72
CA ILE A 4 23.50 -5.53 -1.98
C ILE A 4 22.45 -6.63 -2.15
N ARG A 5 21.72 -6.90 -1.07
CA ARG A 5 20.56 -7.79 -1.05
C ARG A 5 19.29 -6.99 -0.89
N ASP A 6 18.17 -7.59 -1.23
CA ASP A 6 16.85 -7.00 -1.01
C ASP A 6 16.68 -6.59 0.45
N TRP A 7 16.27 -5.34 0.64
CA TRP A 7 16.03 -4.81 1.96
C TRP A 7 14.58 -5.07 2.36
N CYS A 8 14.40 -5.95 3.33
CA CYS A 8 13.12 -6.08 4.02
C CYS A 8 12.89 -4.83 4.88
N VAL A 9 12.08 -3.90 4.38
CA VAL A 9 11.69 -2.65 5.05
C VAL A 9 10.57 -2.83 6.07
N SER A 10 9.85 -3.95 6.04
CA SER A 10 8.74 -4.23 6.94
C SER A 10 9.22 -4.69 8.32
N ARG A 11 8.55 -4.23 9.38
CA ARG A 11 8.86 -4.58 10.78
C ARG A 11 7.58 -4.84 11.56
N GLN A 12 7.53 -6.00 12.21
CA GLN A 12 6.48 -6.40 13.16
C GLN A 12 6.72 -5.75 14.52
N LEU A 13 6.61 -4.42 14.59
CA LEU A 13 6.81 -3.61 15.79
C LEU A 13 5.59 -2.72 16.05
N TRP A 14 5.40 -2.37 17.30
CA TRP A 14 4.30 -1.53 17.77
C TRP A 14 4.57 -0.02 17.62
N TRP A 15 5.85 0.37 17.51
CA TRP A 15 6.27 1.76 17.34
C TRP A 15 7.01 1.96 16.02
N GLY A 16 6.54 2.89 15.21
CA GLY A 16 7.11 3.26 13.93
C GLY A 16 6.08 3.88 12.99
N HIS A 17 6.53 4.24 11.79
CA HIS A 17 5.62 4.74 10.76
C HIS A 17 4.87 3.57 10.14
N ARG A 18 3.55 3.52 10.32
CA ARG A 18 2.68 2.51 9.69
C ARG A 18 2.84 2.51 8.17
N ILE A 19 2.97 1.33 7.59
CA ILE A 19 3.07 1.19 6.13
C ILE A 19 1.74 1.65 5.51
N PRO A 20 1.74 2.55 4.52
CA PRO A 20 0.52 3.04 3.86
C PRO A 20 0.00 2.04 2.81
N ALA A 21 -0.01 0.74 3.14
CA ALA A 21 -0.50 -0.34 2.30
C ALA A 21 -1.82 -0.89 2.87
N TYR A 22 -2.77 -1.15 1.98
CA TYR A 22 -4.10 -1.65 2.33
C TYR A 22 -4.40 -2.90 1.53
N HIS A 23 -4.82 -3.95 2.23
CA HIS A 23 -5.36 -5.16 1.64
C HIS A 23 -6.84 -4.95 1.36
N VAL A 24 -7.24 -5.17 0.11
CA VAL A 24 -8.61 -5.04 -0.38
C VAL A 24 -9.28 -6.41 -0.31
N THR A 25 -10.42 -6.47 0.35
CA THR A 25 -11.32 -7.63 0.33
C THR A 25 -12.61 -7.24 -0.38
N VAL A 26 -13.04 -8.04 -1.35
CA VAL A 26 -14.26 -7.78 -2.11
C VAL A 26 -15.39 -8.64 -1.55
N ASN A 27 -16.39 -8.02 -0.96
CA ASN A 27 -17.60 -8.67 -0.45
C ASN A 27 -18.63 -8.86 -1.56
N ASP A 28 -18.20 -9.40 -2.71
CA ASP A 28 -19.09 -9.73 -3.83
C ASP A 28 -18.76 -11.14 -4.32
N PRO A 29 -19.69 -12.10 -4.17
CA PRO A 29 -19.47 -13.48 -4.63
C PRO A 29 -19.23 -13.55 -6.15
N THR A 30 -19.73 -12.57 -6.92
CA THR A 30 -19.55 -12.54 -8.39
C THR A 30 -18.15 -12.11 -8.82
N PHE A 31 -17.34 -11.54 -7.92
CA PHE A 31 -16.00 -11.05 -8.23
C PHE A 31 -15.05 -12.19 -8.65
N LEU A 32 -15.12 -13.33 -7.95
CA LEU A 32 -14.30 -14.51 -8.26
C LEU A 32 -14.76 -15.23 -9.53
N GLU A 33 -15.99 -15.00 -9.97
CA GLU A 33 -16.55 -15.60 -11.18
C GLU A 33 -16.17 -14.85 -12.45
N ARG A 34 -15.61 -13.64 -12.33
CA ARG A 34 -15.21 -12.86 -13.51
C ARG A 34 -14.08 -13.57 -14.28
N PRO A 35 -14.16 -13.65 -15.62
CA PRO A 35 -13.22 -14.42 -16.43
C PRO A 35 -11.77 -13.89 -16.37
N ASP A 36 -11.60 -12.61 -16.12
CA ASP A 36 -10.31 -11.92 -15.92
C ASP A 36 -9.63 -12.29 -14.59
N ILE A 37 -10.40 -12.75 -13.61
CA ILE A 37 -9.94 -13.12 -12.27
C ILE A 37 -9.73 -14.62 -12.16
N LYS A 38 -10.67 -15.40 -12.70
CA LYS A 38 -10.64 -16.86 -12.66
C LYS A 38 -9.44 -17.47 -13.41
N SER A 39 -8.89 -16.74 -14.37
CA SER A 39 -7.72 -17.15 -15.15
C SER A 39 -6.37 -16.84 -14.49
N LYS A 40 -6.35 -15.98 -13.46
CA LYS A 40 -5.11 -15.58 -12.77
C LYS A 40 -4.68 -16.60 -11.73
N THR A 41 -3.37 -16.71 -11.55
CA THR A 41 -2.79 -17.52 -10.47
C THR A 41 -3.11 -16.88 -9.12
N LEU A 42 -3.26 -17.69 -8.05
CA LEU A 42 -3.53 -17.21 -6.69
C LEU A 42 -2.59 -16.07 -6.25
N GLN A 43 -1.30 -16.19 -6.57
CA GLN A 43 -0.26 -15.20 -6.24
C GLN A 43 -0.44 -13.86 -6.98
N GLU A 44 -0.85 -13.90 -8.24
CA GLU A 44 -1.08 -12.69 -9.04
C GLU A 44 -2.33 -11.96 -8.54
N LEU A 45 -3.34 -12.73 -8.15
CA LEU A 45 -4.56 -12.19 -7.56
C LEU A 45 -4.24 -11.46 -6.25
N GLU A 46 -3.45 -12.08 -5.37
CA GLU A 46 -3.03 -11.51 -4.10
C GLU A 46 -2.31 -10.16 -4.30
N ASN A 47 -1.36 -10.09 -5.24
CA ASN A 47 -0.69 -8.84 -5.59
C ASN A 47 -1.65 -7.75 -6.11
N HIS A 48 -2.72 -8.13 -6.80
CA HIS A 48 -3.72 -7.18 -7.28
C HIS A 48 -4.63 -6.64 -6.16
N LEU A 49 -4.76 -7.36 -5.05
CA LEU A 49 -5.59 -6.96 -3.91
C LEU A 49 -4.91 -5.96 -2.98
N TRP A 50 -3.63 -5.63 -3.19
CA TRP A 50 -2.95 -4.58 -2.42
C TRP A 50 -2.98 -3.22 -3.13
N VAL A 51 -3.21 -2.16 -2.34
CA VAL A 51 -3.13 -0.76 -2.78
C VAL A 51 -2.35 0.09 -1.78
N CYS A 52 -1.49 0.99 -2.26
CA CYS A 52 -0.74 1.91 -1.41
C CYS A 52 -1.29 3.33 -1.54
N GLU A 53 -1.69 3.94 -0.42
CA GLU A 53 -2.28 5.28 -0.34
C GLU A 53 -2.10 5.93 1.04
N ARG A 54 -2.10 7.27 1.12
CA ARG A 54 -1.89 7.98 2.40
C ARG A 54 -3.10 7.88 3.34
N SER A 55 -4.30 7.70 2.81
CA SER A 55 -5.55 7.67 3.58
C SER A 55 -6.46 6.55 3.08
N GLU A 56 -7.32 6.04 3.97
CA GLU A 56 -8.30 5.00 3.63
C GLU A 56 -9.29 5.48 2.55
N ALA A 57 -9.73 6.73 2.61
CA ALA A 57 -10.66 7.30 1.62
C ALA A 57 -10.04 7.38 0.21
N THR A 58 -8.75 7.73 0.09
CA THR A 58 -8.06 7.71 -1.21
C THR A 58 -7.76 6.28 -1.66
N ALA A 59 -7.46 5.38 -0.72
CA ALA A 59 -7.25 3.96 -0.97
C ALA A 59 -8.51 3.30 -1.57
N LEU A 60 -9.69 3.59 -1.02
CA LEU A 60 -10.98 3.09 -1.52
C LEU A 60 -11.21 3.46 -2.97
N LYS A 61 -11.05 4.74 -3.31
CA LYS A 61 -11.20 5.24 -4.69
C LYS A 61 -10.23 4.55 -5.66
N LYS A 62 -8.98 4.34 -5.22
CA LYS A 62 -7.96 3.67 -6.02
C LYS A 62 -8.27 2.18 -6.20
N ALA A 63 -8.74 1.52 -5.15
CA ALA A 63 -9.14 0.11 -5.19
C ALA A 63 -10.36 -0.10 -6.09
N ALA A 64 -11.39 0.74 -5.97
CA ALA A 64 -12.58 0.72 -6.82
C ALA A 64 -12.22 0.86 -8.30
N LYS A 65 -11.33 1.81 -8.62
CA LYS A 65 -10.82 1.99 -9.99
C LYS A 65 -9.99 0.80 -10.49
N LYS A 66 -9.16 0.19 -9.63
CA LYS A 66 -8.29 -0.94 -9.99
C LYS A 66 -9.08 -2.22 -10.23
N LEU A 67 -10.12 -2.46 -9.44
CA LEU A 67 -10.93 -3.69 -9.47
C LEU A 67 -12.22 -3.55 -10.28
N ASN A 68 -12.60 -2.33 -10.67
CA ASN A 68 -13.86 -2.03 -11.34
C ASN A 68 -15.07 -2.59 -10.55
N VAL A 69 -15.10 -2.25 -9.25
CA VAL A 69 -16.14 -2.64 -8.29
C VAL A 69 -16.56 -1.38 -7.52
N ASP A 70 -17.84 -1.29 -7.17
CA ASP A 70 -18.37 -0.21 -6.34
C ASP A 70 -17.70 -0.15 -4.97
N GLU A 71 -17.49 1.06 -4.45
CA GLU A 71 -16.83 1.32 -3.17
C GLU A 71 -17.52 0.60 -2.00
N SER A 72 -18.86 0.47 -2.03
CA SER A 72 -19.64 -0.16 -0.96
C SER A 72 -19.41 -1.65 -0.80
N LYS A 73 -18.81 -2.31 -1.80
CA LYS A 73 -18.51 -3.75 -1.77
C LYS A 73 -17.06 -4.04 -1.36
N LEU A 74 -16.27 -3.00 -1.10
CA LEU A 74 -14.87 -3.12 -0.73
C LEU A 74 -14.68 -2.94 0.77
N VAL A 75 -13.88 -3.81 1.36
CA VAL A 75 -13.38 -3.70 2.73
C VAL A 75 -11.87 -3.55 2.65
N LEU A 76 -11.34 -2.51 3.30
CA LEU A 76 -9.90 -2.29 3.38
C LEU A 76 -9.38 -2.66 4.76
N LYS A 77 -8.23 -3.33 4.80
CA LYS A 77 -7.45 -3.53 6.02
C LYS A 77 -6.05 -2.97 5.81
N GLN A 78 -5.66 -1.96 6.59
CA GLN A 78 -4.29 -1.45 6.53
C GLN A 78 -3.31 -2.50 7.10
N ASP A 79 -2.11 -2.54 6.53
CA ASP A 79 -1.00 -3.33 7.06
C ASP A 79 -0.72 -2.95 8.53
N GLU A 80 -0.45 -3.97 9.34
CA GLU A 80 -0.16 -3.83 10.76
C GLU A 80 1.32 -3.50 10.99
N ASP A 81 2.18 -3.81 10.01
CA ASP A 81 3.61 -3.55 10.08
C ASP A 81 3.96 -2.06 10.02
N VAL A 82 5.13 -1.75 10.56
CA VAL A 82 5.75 -0.42 10.49
C VAL A 82 7.01 -0.46 9.63
N LEU A 83 7.38 0.69 9.08
CA LEU A 83 8.60 0.87 8.33
C LEU A 83 9.83 0.79 9.24
N ASP A 84 10.89 0.18 8.74
CA ASP A 84 12.22 0.19 9.36
C ASP A 84 12.67 1.63 9.66
N THR A 85 13.17 1.87 10.87
CA THR A 85 13.70 3.17 11.29
C THR A 85 14.77 3.71 10.32
N TRP A 86 15.60 2.83 9.74
CA TRP A 86 16.60 3.23 8.76
C TRP A 86 15.98 3.81 7.47
N PHE A 87 14.75 3.44 7.13
CA PHE A 87 13.99 4.03 6.02
C PHE A 87 13.70 5.50 6.28
N SER A 88 13.20 5.83 7.47
CA SER A 88 12.97 7.24 7.83
C SER A 88 14.28 8.03 7.97
N SER A 89 15.34 7.43 8.51
CA SER A 89 16.66 8.08 8.62
C SER A 89 17.26 8.42 7.25
N GLY A 90 17.06 7.55 6.26
CA GLY A 90 17.51 7.80 4.88
C GLY A 90 16.77 8.97 4.20
N LEU A 91 15.55 9.28 4.65
CA LEU A 91 14.76 10.40 4.13
C LEU A 91 15.03 11.73 4.85
N PHE A 92 15.85 11.73 5.90
CA PHE A 92 16.10 12.91 6.73
C PHE A 92 16.57 14.16 5.96
N PRO A 93 17.52 14.07 4.99
CA PRO A 93 17.93 15.25 4.24
C PRO A 93 16.77 15.91 3.49
N PHE A 94 15.80 15.12 3.00
CA PHE A 94 14.66 15.62 2.25
C PHE A 94 13.60 16.24 3.19
N SER A 95 13.30 15.58 4.31
CA SER A 95 12.28 16.05 5.24
C SER A 95 12.66 17.38 5.89
N VAL A 96 13.95 17.64 6.12
CA VAL A 96 14.46 18.92 6.64
C VAL A 96 14.20 20.08 5.65
N PHE A 97 14.23 19.81 4.35
CA PHE A 97 13.92 20.81 3.31
C PHE A 97 12.43 20.81 2.91
N GLY A 98 11.57 20.24 3.77
CA GLY A 98 10.11 20.30 3.67
C GLY A 98 9.47 19.36 2.67
N TRP A 99 10.24 18.50 1.99
CA TRP A 99 9.70 17.41 1.18
C TRP A 99 8.83 16.49 2.05
N PRO A 100 7.66 16.00 1.58
CA PRO A 100 7.16 16.02 0.19
C PRO A 100 6.46 17.30 -0.26
N GLU A 101 6.21 18.23 0.66
CA GLU A 101 5.68 19.54 0.31
C GLU A 101 6.82 20.46 -0.19
N GLN A 102 6.48 21.54 -0.91
CA GLN A 102 7.48 22.57 -1.21
C GLN A 102 7.31 23.69 -0.19
N VAL A 103 8.22 23.77 0.77
CA VAL A 103 8.37 25.00 1.56
C VAL A 103 9.10 26.01 0.69
N SER A 104 8.40 27.05 0.24
CA SER A 104 9.08 28.24 -0.29
C SER A 104 9.89 28.84 0.86
N LEU A 105 11.22 28.74 0.80
CA LEU A 105 12.08 29.55 1.65
C LEU A 105 11.70 31.02 1.37
N LYS A 106 11.08 31.67 2.35
CA LYS A 106 10.85 33.12 2.32
C LYS A 106 12.12 33.84 2.68
#